data_AF-R6FI32-F1
#
_entry.id   AF-R6FI32-F1
#
_cell.length_a   1.000
_cell.length_b   1.000
_cell.length_c   1.000
_cell.angle_alpha   90.00
_cell.angle_beta   90.00
_cell.angle_gamma   90.00
#
_symmetry.space_group_name_H-M   'P 1'
#
loop_
_entity.id
_entity.type
_entity.pdbx_description
1 polymer ?
#
loop_
_entity_poly.entity_id
_entity_poly.type
_entity_poly.pdbx_seq_one_letter_code
_entity_poly.pdbx_strand_id
1 'polypeptide(L)'
;MPLYVKPNRKISVQDVKNAMRDHYEGTPLDLSKDFGAGPYHTPYRLSPLDFEVNGVKYFNERPISTQQSGFVFVAQMRSDMPDPIGGVLWFGVDDANMTVFTPVYCCTDKVPVCYTPVDGADYITFSWNSSFWIFNWVANMVYPRYDLMIDDVRAAQAELETTFNNAQEGVEAAAARLLETDPVKAKQFLTNYTNMTAQSTWETWKRLGEFLVVKYNDGVVRRMKDGKFERNAIGRPAGVTRPGYPKEFLEEYVKQTGDRYKIPE
;
A
#
# COMPACT_ATOMS: atom_id res chain seq x y z
N MET A 1 21.19 18.82 6.41
CA MET A 1 20.93 18.72 4.96
C MET A 1 20.59 20.11 4.42
N PRO A 2 20.96 20.43 3.16
CA PRO A 2 20.56 21.71 2.54
C PRO A 2 19.03 21.74 2.34
N LEU A 3 18.45 22.94 2.41
CA LEU A 3 17.02 23.15 2.19
C LEU A 3 16.59 22.89 0.74
N TYR A 4 17.46 23.19 -0.22
CA TYR A 4 17.23 22.99 -1.65
C TYR A 4 18.26 22.05 -2.24
N VAL A 5 17.80 21.08 -3.02
CA VAL A 5 18.65 20.11 -3.71
C VAL A 5 18.28 20.12 -5.18
N LYS A 6 19.29 20.22 -6.05
CA LYS A 6 19.09 20.05 -7.50
C LYS A 6 19.22 18.57 -7.83
N PRO A 7 18.16 17.91 -8.34
CA PRO A 7 18.25 16.51 -8.73
C PRO A 7 19.14 16.34 -9.96
N ASN A 8 19.74 15.17 -10.11
CA ASN A 8 20.59 14.81 -11.26
C ASN A 8 19.79 14.55 -12.55
N ARG A 9 18.46 14.43 -12.45
CA ARG A 9 17.52 14.28 -13.57
C ARG A 9 16.17 14.93 -13.25
N LYS A 10 15.29 15.03 -14.26
CA LYS A 10 13.89 15.38 -14.03
C LYS A 10 13.21 14.33 -13.14
N ILE A 11 12.36 14.78 -12.23
CA ILE A 11 11.61 13.94 -11.29
C ILE A 11 10.20 13.73 -11.86
N SER A 12 9.78 12.47 -11.95
CA SER A 12 8.43 12.08 -12.35
C SER A 12 7.50 12.04 -11.14
N VAL A 13 6.19 12.01 -11.38
CA VAL A 13 5.20 11.76 -10.33
C VAL A 13 5.45 10.40 -9.66
N GLN A 14 5.83 9.38 -10.44
CA GLN A 14 6.10 8.05 -9.88
C GLN A 14 7.28 8.05 -8.92
N ASP A 15 8.32 8.86 -9.20
CA ASP A 15 9.45 9.00 -8.27
C ASP A 15 9.00 9.55 -6.92
N VAL A 16 8.10 10.55 -6.92
CA VAL A 16 7.57 11.15 -5.69
C VAL A 16 6.69 10.14 -4.94
N LYS A 17 5.78 9.44 -5.63
CA LYS A 17 4.96 8.37 -5.05
C LYS A 17 5.85 7.32 -4.39
N ASN A 18 6.90 6.86 -5.07
CA ASN A 18 7.84 5.85 -4.55
C ASN A 18 8.60 6.36 -3.33
N ALA A 19 9.08 7.60 -3.34
CA ALA A 19 9.77 8.20 -2.20
C ALA A 19 8.89 8.28 -0.94
N MET A 20 7.57 8.45 -1.08
CA MET A 20 6.65 8.44 0.07
C MET A 20 6.52 7.07 0.73
N ARG A 21 6.90 5.98 0.06
CA ARG A 21 6.78 4.59 0.55
C ARG A 21 8.02 4.06 1.26
N ASP A 22 9.07 4.86 1.32
CA ASP A 22 10.40 4.42 1.72
C ASP A 22 10.54 4.25 3.24
N HIS A 23 11.34 3.27 3.63
CA HIS A 23 11.75 2.94 5.01
C HIS A 23 13.27 2.89 5.14
N TYR A 24 13.96 3.67 4.31
CA TYR A 24 15.41 3.75 4.19
C TYR A 24 16.06 2.45 3.67
N GLU A 25 15.35 1.72 2.82
CA GLU A 25 15.79 0.42 2.29
C GLU A 25 17.22 0.51 1.69
N GLY A 26 18.07 -0.44 2.06
CA GLY A 26 19.45 -0.49 1.58
C GLY A 26 20.42 0.50 2.24
N THR A 27 20.00 1.17 3.31
CA THR A 27 20.85 2.04 4.13
C THR A 27 21.05 1.45 5.54
N PRO A 28 21.98 1.98 6.35
CA PRO A 28 22.09 1.61 7.77
C PRO A 28 20.84 1.91 8.62
N LEU A 29 19.88 2.69 8.10
CA LEU A 29 18.64 3.05 8.78
C LEU A 29 17.46 2.13 8.40
N ASP A 30 17.72 1.08 7.59
CA ASP A 30 16.71 0.13 7.12
C ASP A 30 16.17 -0.72 8.28
N LEU A 31 14.96 -0.36 8.73
CA LEU A 31 14.28 -1.02 9.84
C LEU A 31 13.87 -2.47 9.55
N SER A 32 13.99 -2.96 8.31
CA SER A 32 13.74 -4.37 7.98
C SER A 32 14.93 -5.30 8.31
N LYS A 33 16.10 -4.74 8.67
CA LYS A 33 17.37 -5.48 8.77
C LYS A 33 17.87 -5.76 10.19
N ASP A 34 17.07 -5.48 11.20
CA ASP A 34 17.39 -5.79 12.60
C ASP A 34 16.35 -6.72 13.25
N PHE A 35 16.67 -7.20 14.46
CA PHE A 35 15.84 -8.15 15.19
C PHE A 35 14.43 -7.61 15.55
N GLY A 36 14.30 -6.29 15.74
CA GLY A 36 13.03 -5.61 16.00
C GLY A 36 12.04 -5.68 14.83
N ALA A 37 12.50 -5.98 13.62
CA ALA A 37 11.63 -6.25 12.47
C ALA A 37 10.86 -7.57 12.59
N GLY A 38 11.25 -8.44 13.53
CA GLY A 38 10.64 -9.74 13.76
C GLY A 38 10.89 -10.74 12.62
N PRO A 39 10.25 -11.93 12.67
CA PRO A 39 10.48 -13.01 11.71
C PRO A 39 9.97 -12.73 10.29
N TYR A 40 9.27 -11.63 10.07
CA TYR A 40 8.73 -11.25 8.77
C TYR A 40 9.25 -9.89 8.29
N HIS A 41 10.35 -9.41 8.88
CA HIS A 41 11.11 -8.23 8.48
C HIS A 41 10.25 -6.97 8.24
N THR A 42 9.28 -6.74 9.14
CA THR A 42 8.37 -5.61 9.06
C THR A 42 9.14 -4.29 9.22
N PRO A 43 9.08 -3.36 8.24
CA PRO A 43 9.89 -2.14 8.24
C PRO A 43 9.27 -1.02 9.11
N TYR A 44 8.55 -1.39 10.16
CA TYR A 44 7.88 -0.46 11.07
C TYR A 44 8.23 -0.77 12.52
N ARG A 45 8.14 0.26 13.36
CA ARG A 45 8.22 0.15 14.82
C ARG A 45 6.98 0.82 15.42
N LEU A 46 6.38 0.16 16.40
CA LEU A 46 5.21 0.71 17.08
C LEU A 46 5.64 1.89 17.95
N SER A 47 4.86 2.97 17.92
CA SER A 47 5.08 4.13 18.77
C SER A 47 4.78 3.82 20.25
N PRO A 48 5.45 4.45 21.24
CA PRO A 48 6.48 5.48 21.07
C PRO A 48 7.78 4.93 20.49
N LEU A 49 8.47 5.73 19.67
CA LEU A 49 9.71 5.32 19.01
C LEU A 49 10.93 5.44 19.93
N ASP A 50 10.80 6.13 21.05
CA ASP A 50 11.77 6.13 22.15
C ASP A 50 11.34 5.16 23.26
N PHE A 51 12.32 4.52 23.89
CA PHE A 51 12.10 3.57 24.98
C PHE A 51 13.28 3.53 25.95
N GLU A 52 13.07 2.97 27.14
CA GLU A 52 14.09 2.87 28.19
C GLU A 52 14.26 1.42 28.65
N VAL A 53 15.52 0.96 28.77
CA VAL A 53 15.88 -0.34 29.32
C VAL A 53 17.01 -0.16 30.33
N ASN A 54 16.82 -0.62 31.56
CA ASN A 54 17.80 -0.53 32.65
C ASN A 54 18.33 0.91 32.89
N GLY A 55 17.46 1.92 32.81
CA GLY A 55 17.84 3.32 33.01
C GLY A 55 18.51 4.00 31.81
N VAL A 56 18.66 3.30 30.68
CA VAL A 56 19.27 3.83 29.45
C VAL A 56 18.18 4.04 28.39
N LYS A 57 18.18 5.21 27.76
CA LYS A 57 17.24 5.58 26.70
C LYS A 57 17.75 5.17 25.32
N TYR A 58 16.83 4.69 24.50
CA TYR A 58 17.02 4.25 23.12
C TYR A 58 15.96 4.88 22.23
N PHE A 59 16.16 4.81 20.92
CA PHE A 59 15.16 5.20 19.93
C PHE A 59 15.20 4.28 18.72
N ASN A 60 14.11 4.28 17.95
CA ASN A 60 14.03 3.73 16.60
C ASN A 60 13.83 4.88 15.61
N GLU A 61 14.39 4.76 14.42
CA GLU A 61 14.17 5.68 13.32
C GLU A 61 12.68 5.77 12.97
N ARG A 62 12.23 6.96 12.57
CA ARG A 62 10.90 7.14 11.99
C ARG A 62 11.01 6.97 10.46
N PRO A 63 10.41 5.94 9.85
CA PRO A 63 10.39 5.81 8.39
C PRO A 63 9.58 6.93 7.71
N ILE A 64 9.71 7.07 6.38
CA ILE A 64 8.94 8.05 5.60
C ILE A 64 7.48 7.59 5.55
N SER A 65 7.26 6.35 5.09
CA SER A 65 5.97 5.68 5.17
C SER A 65 5.64 5.33 6.62
N THR A 66 4.37 5.38 7.00
CA THR A 66 3.98 5.18 8.41
C THR A 66 2.54 4.71 8.54
N GLN A 67 2.33 3.81 9.51
CA GLN A 67 1.04 3.16 9.79
C GLN A 67 -0.05 4.13 10.26
N GLN A 68 0.31 5.34 10.65
CA GLN A 68 -0.58 6.38 11.17
C GLN A 68 -1.06 7.36 10.08
N SER A 69 -0.70 7.14 8.82
CA SER A 69 -1.15 7.99 7.72
C SER A 69 -2.66 7.85 7.54
N GLY A 70 -3.42 8.94 7.68
CA GLY A 70 -4.85 8.91 7.34
C GLY A 70 -5.07 8.85 5.82
N PHE A 71 -4.26 9.62 5.09
CA PHE A 71 -4.20 9.68 3.65
C PHE A 71 -2.86 10.25 3.20
N VAL A 72 -2.52 10.04 1.93
CA VAL A 72 -1.34 10.57 1.28
C VAL A 72 -1.70 11.05 -0.12
N PHE A 73 -1.00 12.07 -0.62
CA PHE A 73 -1.19 12.50 -2.00
C PHE A 73 0.06 13.11 -2.61
N VAL A 74 0.15 13.02 -3.94
CA VAL A 74 1.08 13.80 -4.77
C VAL A 74 0.27 14.74 -5.64
N ALA A 75 0.47 16.05 -5.46
CA ALA A 75 -0.18 17.07 -6.27
C ALA A 75 0.64 17.33 -7.55
N GLN A 76 0.06 17.01 -8.70
CA GLN A 76 0.63 17.30 -10.02
C GLN A 76 -0.13 18.49 -10.62
N MET A 77 0.55 19.63 -10.76
CA MET A 77 0.01 20.85 -11.37
C MET A 77 0.78 21.13 -12.67
N ARG A 78 0.09 21.04 -13.80
CA ARG A 78 0.68 21.15 -15.14
C ARG A 78 0.23 22.44 -15.82
N SER A 79 1.17 23.36 -16.04
CA SER A 79 0.93 24.67 -16.65
C SER A 79 0.75 24.61 -18.17
N ASP A 80 1.16 23.51 -18.79
CA ASP A 80 1.06 23.23 -20.22
C ASP A 80 -0.27 22.59 -20.62
N MET A 81 -1.21 22.46 -19.68
CA MET A 81 -2.53 21.85 -19.87
C MET A 81 -3.64 22.84 -19.48
N PRO A 82 -4.85 22.73 -20.05
CA PRO A 82 -6.00 23.54 -19.63
C PRO A 82 -6.33 23.37 -18.15
N ASP A 83 -6.77 24.44 -17.48
CA ASP A 83 -7.04 24.45 -16.03
C ASP A 83 -7.89 23.28 -15.51
N PRO A 84 -8.99 22.84 -16.18
CA PRO A 84 -9.78 21.71 -15.70
C PRO A 84 -9.06 20.36 -15.75
N ILE A 85 -7.95 20.24 -16.49
CA ILE A 85 -7.23 18.99 -16.78
C ILE A 85 -5.85 18.98 -16.10
N GLY A 86 -5.18 20.13 -16.04
CA GLY A 86 -3.79 20.25 -15.63
C GLY A 86 -3.52 19.87 -14.16
N GLY A 87 -4.52 19.94 -13.30
CA GLY A 87 -4.41 19.58 -11.88
C GLY A 87 -4.90 18.16 -11.57
N VAL A 88 -3.99 17.32 -11.05
CA VAL A 88 -4.29 15.95 -10.60
C VAL A 88 -3.73 15.74 -9.20
N LEU A 89 -4.59 15.36 -8.26
CA LEU A 89 -4.17 14.76 -7.00
C LEU A 89 -4.07 13.26 -7.21
N TRP A 90 -2.86 12.74 -7.14
CA TRP A 90 -2.66 11.30 -6.99
C TRP A 90 -2.91 10.98 -5.52
N PHE A 91 -4.05 10.39 -5.20
CA PHE A 91 -4.57 10.28 -3.85
C PHE A 91 -4.65 8.81 -3.41
N GLY A 92 -4.20 8.55 -2.18
CA GLY A 92 -4.32 7.26 -1.50
C GLY A 92 -4.77 7.47 -0.06
N VAL A 93 -5.49 6.50 0.49
CA VAL A 93 -5.84 6.45 1.92
C VAL A 93 -4.91 5.50 2.65
N ASP A 94 -4.76 5.67 3.96
CA ASP A 94 -3.86 4.86 4.79
C ASP A 94 -2.36 5.04 4.46
N ASP A 95 -1.52 4.12 4.91
CA ASP A 95 -0.07 4.08 4.72
C ASP A 95 0.38 4.07 3.23
N ALA A 96 1.33 4.94 2.88
CA ALA A 96 1.81 5.10 1.50
C ALA A 96 2.36 3.80 0.89
N ASN A 97 3.08 3.00 1.68
CA ASN A 97 3.60 1.69 1.26
C ASN A 97 2.49 0.72 0.86
N MET A 98 1.36 0.79 1.56
CA MET A 98 0.22 -0.12 1.42
C MET A 98 -0.96 0.51 0.67
N THR A 99 -0.80 1.66 0.03
CA THR A 99 -1.88 2.35 -0.67
C THR A 99 -1.74 2.31 -2.19
N VAL A 100 -2.79 2.68 -2.91
CA VAL A 100 -2.76 2.88 -4.36
C VAL A 100 -3.04 4.36 -4.63
N PHE A 101 -2.13 5.01 -5.36
CA PHE A 101 -2.31 6.40 -5.76
C PHE A 101 -3.26 6.48 -6.97
N THR A 102 -4.53 6.76 -6.70
CA THR A 102 -5.57 6.96 -7.71
C THR A 102 -5.60 8.41 -8.22
N PRO A 103 -5.88 8.67 -9.51
CA PRO A 103 -5.97 10.03 -10.02
C PRO A 103 -7.31 10.68 -9.65
N VAL A 104 -7.24 11.84 -8.98
CA VAL A 104 -8.37 12.72 -8.64
C VAL A 104 -8.16 14.06 -9.35
N TYR A 105 -8.95 14.31 -10.38
CA TYR A 105 -8.84 15.55 -11.17
C TYR A 105 -9.43 16.74 -10.42
N CYS A 106 -8.74 17.89 -10.48
CA CYS A 106 -9.10 19.09 -9.73
C CYS A 106 -10.48 19.66 -10.09
N CYS A 107 -10.97 19.41 -11.32
CA CYS A 107 -12.27 19.89 -11.76
C CYS A 107 -13.45 19.06 -11.25
N THR A 108 -13.21 17.94 -10.54
CA THR A 108 -14.30 17.08 -10.05
C THR A 108 -15.19 17.84 -9.06
N ASP A 109 -16.50 17.66 -9.19
CA ASP A 109 -17.52 18.20 -8.28
C ASP A 109 -18.22 17.12 -7.46
N LYS A 110 -17.77 15.88 -7.59
CA LYS A 110 -18.27 14.74 -6.83
C LYS A 110 -17.12 13.95 -6.22
N VAL A 111 -17.20 13.77 -4.90
CA VAL A 111 -16.30 12.89 -4.16
C VAL A 111 -16.72 11.43 -4.39
N PRO A 112 -15.78 10.52 -4.69
CA PRO A 112 -16.06 9.09 -4.72
C PRO A 112 -16.67 8.61 -3.40
N VAL A 113 -17.76 7.84 -3.46
CA VAL A 113 -18.50 7.40 -2.26
C VAL A 113 -17.60 6.61 -1.31
N CYS A 114 -16.68 5.79 -1.83
CA CYS A 114 -15.74 5.04 -1.02
C CYS A 114 -14.69 5.91 -0.29
N TYR A 115 -14.62 7.21 -0.57
CA TYR A 115 -13.78 8.19 0.15
C TYR A 115 -14.58 9.10 1.10
N THR A 116 -15.90 8.94 1.19
CA THR A 116 -16.72 9.71 2.13
C THR A 116 -16.91 8.95 3.45
N PRO A 117 -17.54 9.57 4.47
CA PRO A 117 -18.09 8.90 5.65
C PRO A 117 -19.26 7.96 5.34
N VAL A 118 -19.14 7.14 4.29
CA VAL A 118 -20.17 6.19 3.84
C VAL A 118 -20.55 5.25 4.98
N ASP A 119 -21.85 4.99 5.12
CA ASP A 119 -22.43 4.22 6.24
C ASP A 119 -22.14 4.80 7.64
N GLY A 120 -21.77 6.08 7.74
CA GLY A 120 -21.36 6.70 9.00
C GLY A 120 -19.92 6.38 9.40
N ALA A 121 -19.09 5.88 8.47
CA ALA A 121 -17.71 5.54 8.76
C ALA A 121 -16.89 6.76 9.22
N ASP A 122 -16.17 6.58 10.31
CA ASP A 122 -15.22 7.55 10.87
C ASP A 122 -14.03 6.78 11.48
N TYR A 123 -13.22 7.42 12.32
CA TYR A 123 -12.02 6.83 12.92
C TYR A 123 -12.30 5.70 13.93
N ILE A 124 -13.56 5.48 14.31
CA ILE A 124 -13.97 4.43 15.27
C ILE A 124 -15.15 3.57 14.78
N THR A 125 -15.76 3.93 13.65
CA THR A 125 -16.91 3.26 13.06
C THR A 125 -16.51 2.63 11.74
N PHE A 126 -16.41 1.30 11.70
CA PHE A 126 -16.00 0.55 10.52
C PHE A 126 -17.11 0.47 9.46
N SER A 127 -16.74 0.61 8.18
CA SER A 127 -17.59 0.22 7.05
C SER A 127 -16.79 -0.52 5.98
N TRP A 128 -17.39 -1.59 5.46
CA TRP A 128 -16.86 -2.31 4.29
C TRP A 128 -16.86 -1.46 3.00
N ASN A 129 -17.64 -0.37 2.96
CA ASN A 129 -17.73 0.53 1.82
C ASN A 129 -16.74 1.70 1.92
N SER A 130 -16.04 1.87 3.05
CA SER A 130 -15.03 2.90 3.24
C SER A 130 -13.66 2.40 2.79
N SER A 131 -13.02 3.11 1.85
CA SER A 131 -11.65 2.81 1.43
C SER A 131 -10.68 2.91 2.60
N PHE A 132 -10.82 3.91 3.48
CA PHE A 132 -9.94 4.02 4.64
C PHE A 132 -9.91 2.71 5.44
N TRP A 133 -11.08 2.14 5.73
CA TRP A 133 -11.19 0.91 6.50
C TRP A 133 -10.78 -0.35 5.73
N ILE A 134 -11.05 -0.41 4.43
CA ILE A 134 -10.59 -1.53 3.58
C ILE A 134 -9.07 -1.55 3.45
N PHE A 135 -8.43 -0.39 3.29
CA PHE A 135 -6.97 -0.28 3.26
C PHE A 135 -6.36 -0.65 4.62
N ASN A 136 -6.91 -0.12 5.72
CA ASN A 136 -6.49 -0.48 7.07
C ASN A 136 -6.62 -1.98 7.34
N TRP A 137 -7.71 -2.62 6.89
CA TRP A 137 -7.91 -4.06 7.05
C TRP A 137 -6.80 -4.87 6.38
N VAL A 138 -6.46 -4.54 5.13
CA VAL A 138 -5.37 -5.19 4.40
C VAL A 138 -4.02 -4.91 5.07
N ALA A 139 -3.72 -3.64 5.35
CA ALA A 139 -2.43 -3.25 5.93
C ALA A 139 -2.19 -3.92 7.29
N ASN A 140 -3.20 -3.97 8.17
CA ASN A 140 -3.10 -4.63 9.48
C ASN A 140 -2.95 -6.15 9.40
N MET A 141 -3.42 -6.79 8.32
CA MET A 141 -3.12 -8.20 8.07
C MET A 141 -1.66 -8.43 7.65
N VAL A 142 -1.10 -7.49 6.89
CA VAL A 142 0.24 -7.54 6.27
C VAL A 142 1.32 -7.17 7.28
N TYR A 143 1.15 -6.12 8.08
CA TYR A 143 2.17 -5.65 9.04
C TYR A 143 2.83 -6.78 9.87
N PRO A 144 2.11 -7.71 10.52
CA PRO A 144 2.74 -8.76 11.33
C PRO A 144 3.39 -9.88 10.49
N ARG A 145 3.16 -9.91 9.17
CA ARG A 145 3.58 -10.97 8.24
C ARG A 145 4.11 -10.37 6.94
N TYR A 146 4.86 -9.27 7.07
CA TYR A 146 5.18 -8.36 5.97
C TYR A 146 5.80 -9.10 4.79
N ASP A 147 6.95 -9.74 4.96
CA ASP A 147 7.63 -10.51 3.92
C ASP A 147 6.79 -11.62 3.30
N LEU A 148 5.86 -12.19 4.07
CA LEU A 148 5.02 -13.27 3.59
C LEU A 148 3.95 -12.77 2.62
N MET A 149 3.48 -11.53 2.78
CA MET A 149 2.28 -11.00 2.11
C MET A 149 2.55 -9.81 1.18
N ILE A 150 3.61 -9.05 1.42
CA ILE A 150 3.84 -7.74 0.77
C ILE A 150 3.93 -7.84 -0.75
N ASP A 151 4.47 -8.92 -1.30
CA ASP A 151 4.64 -9.04 -2.75
C ASP A 151 3.31 -9.20 -3.50
N ASP A 152 2.28 -9.82 -2.89
CA ASP A 152 0.94 -9.83 -3.49
C ASP A 152 0.28 -8.44 -3.43
N VAL A 153 0.53 -7.69 -2.35
CA VAL A 153 0.06 -6.31 -2.21
C VAL A 153 0.71 -5.43 -3.27
N ARG A 154 2.03 -5.55 -3.45
CA ARG A 154 2.80 -4.83 -4.49
C ARG A 154 2.35 -5.21 -5.89
N ALA A 155 2.03 -6.47 -6.15
CA ALA A 155 1.51 -6.90 -7.45
C ALA A 155 0.18 -6.18 -7.79
N ALA A 156 -0.77 -6.16 -6.85
CA ALA A 156 -2.05 -5.45 -7.03
C ALA A 156 -1.86 -3.93 -7.13
N GLN A 157 -0.99 -3.35 -6.31
CA GLN A 157 -0.63 -1.92 -6.36
C GLN A 157 -0.04 -1.56 -7.73
N ALA A 158 0.94 -2.33 -8.21
CA ALA A 158 1.60 -2.11 -9.49
C ALA A 158 0.64 -2.26 -10.68
N GLU A 159 -0.26 -3.25 -10.64
CA GLU A 159 -1.28 -3.44 -11.68
C GLU A 159 -2.19 -2.21 -11.81
N LEU A 160 -2.73 -1.72 -10.69
CA LEU A 160 -3.61 -0.55 -10.67
C LEU A 160 -2.88 0.73 -11.08
N GLU A 161 -1.71 1.01 -10.48
CA GLU A 161 -0.98 2.25 -10.79
C GLU A 161 -0.45 2.27 -12.22
N THR A 162 0.03 1.14 -12.74
CA THR A 162 0.43 1.04 -14.15
C THR A 162 -0.76 1.29 -15.07
N THR A 163 -1.94 0.76 -14.74
CA THR A 163 -3.16 1.00 -15.50
C THR A 163 -3.53 2.48 -15.53
N PHE A 164 -3.50 3.17 -14.39
CA PHE A 164 -3.82 4.60 -14.32
C PHE A 164 -2.79 5.46 -15.04
N ASN A 165 -1.50 5.18 -14.84
CA ASN A 165 -0.41 5.89 -15.50
C ASN A 165 -0.51 5.75 -17.03
N ASN A 166 -0.78 4.54 -17.55
CA ASN A 166 -0.92 4.30 -18.99
C ASN A 166 -2.20 4.90 -19.59
N ALA A 167 -3.29 4.97 -18.81
CA ALA A 167 -4.55 5.53 -19.27
C ALA A 167 -4.54 7.06 -19.31
N GLN A 168 -3.67 7.72 -18.53
CA GLN A 168 -3.72 9.17 -18.28
C GLN A 168 -3.75 10.00 -19.57
N GLU A 169 -2.80 9.78 -20.48
CA GLU A 169 -2.72 10.54 -21.74
C GLU A 169 -4.00 10.42 -22.58
N GLY A 170 -4.54 9.21 -22.71
CA GLY A 170 -5.76 8.96 -23.47
C GLY A 170 -7.01 9.61 -22.85
N VAL A 171 -7.12 9.55 -21.52
CA VAL A 171 -8.19 10.20 -20.74
C VAL A 171 -8.12 11.71 -20.92
N GLU A 172 -6.94 12.30 -20.80
CA GLU A 172 -6.75 13.74 -20.88
C GLU A 172 -6.94 14.28 -22.31
N ALA A 173 -6.50 13.54 -23.33
CA ALA A 173 -6.78 13.89 -24.72
C ALA A 173 -8.28 13.86 -25.04
N ALA A 174 -9.03 12.90 -24.47
CA ALA A 174 -10.48 12.86 -24.59
C ALA A 174 -11.15 14.05 -23.86
N ALA A 175 -10.68 14.38 -22.66
CA ALA A 175 -11.16 15.53 -21.90
C ALA A 175 -10.88 16.86 -22.62
N ALA A 176 -9.70 17.01 -23.24
CA ALA A 176 -9.33 18.21 -24.00
C ALA A 176 -10.25 18.40 -25.22
N ARG A 177 -10.51 17.34 -26.01
CA ARG A 177 -11.46 17.40 -27.12
C ARG A 177 -12.89 17.75 -26.68
N LEU A 178 -13.32 17.22 -25.54
CA LEU A 178 -14.62 17.59 -24.96
C LEU A 178 -14.62 19.05 -24.51
N LEU A 179 -13.52 19.55 -23.94
CA LEU A 179 -13.43 20.92 -23.43
C LEU A 179 -13.58 21.96 -24.54
N GLU A 180 -13.09 21.67 -25.74
CA GLU A 180 -13.25 22.53 -26.92
C GLU A 180 -14.71 22.73 -27.36
N THR A 181 -15.58 21.76 -27.07
CA THR A 181 -16.96 21.75 -27.59
C THR A 181 -18.02 21.90 -26.50
N ASP A 182 -17.75 21.37 -25.30
CA ASP A 182 -18.69 21.30 -24.19
C ASP A 182 -17.91 21.17 -22.86
N PRO A 183 -17.54 22.30 -22.23
CA PRO A 183 -16.81 22.31 -20.96
C PRO A 183 -17.50 21.55 -19.82
N VAL A 184 -18.84 21.51 -19.84
CA VAL A 184 -19.62 20.76 -18.83
C VAL A 184 -19.40 19.26 -19.01
N LYS A 185 -19.40 18.75 -20.25
CA LYS A 185 -19.09 17.34 -20.51
C LYS A 185 -17.64 16.97 -20.21
N ALA A 186 -16.67 17.85 -20.46
CA ALA A 186 -15.28 17.60 -20.09
C ALA A 186 -15.13 17.41 -18.57
N LYS A 187 -15.76 18.29 -17.79
CA LYS A 187 -15.80 18.18 -16.33
C LYS A 187 -16.47 16.89 -15.89
N GLN A 188 -17.66 16.58 -16.42
CA GLN A 188 -18.39 15.34 -16.09
C GLN A 188 -17.58 14.09 -16.42
N PHE A 189 -16.86 14.09 -17.55
CA PHE A 189 -16.01 12.99 -17.96
C PHE A 189 -14.88 12.74 -16.95
N LEU A 190 -14.16 13.78 -16.52
CA LEU A 190 -13.09 13.66 -15.52
C LEU A 190 -13.62 13.34 -14.11
N THR A 191 -14.78 13.88 -13.73
CA THR A 191 -15.52 13.47 -12.52
C THR A 191 -15.81 11.97 -12.55
N ASN A 192 -16.35 11.47 -13.65
CA ASN A 192 -16.70 10.05 -13.80
C ASN A 192 -15.47 9.16 -13.79
N TYR A 193 -14.38 9.56 -14.46
CA TYR A 193 -13.12 8.84 -14.43
C TYR A 193 -12.55 8.75 -13.02
N THR A 194 -12.51 9.87 -12.28
CA THR A 194 -12.10 9.92 -10.87
C THR A 194 -12.92 8.97 -9.98
N ASN A 195 -14.25 8.96 -10.15
CA ASN A 195 -15.13 8.08 -9.39
C ASN A 195 -14.88 6.60 -9.76
N MET A 196 -14.71 6.30 -11.04
CA MET A 196 -14.46 4.94 -11.53
C MET A 196 -13.14 4.37 -11.01
N THR A 197 -12.04 5.13 -11.06
CA THR A 197 -10.72 4.68 -10.58
C THR A 197 -10.73 4.45 -9.08
N ALA A 198 -11.35 5.34 -8.31
CA ALA A 198 -11.51 5.18 -6.85
C ALA A 198 -12.34 3.94 -6.49
N GLN A 199 -13.48 3.75 -7.17
CA GLN A 199 -14.37 2.60 -6.94
C GLN A 199 -13.69 1.27 -7.31
N SER A 200 -13.05 1.21 -8.49
CA SER A 200 -12.33 0.01 -8.93
C SER A 200 -11.16 -0.34 -8.01
N THR A 201 -10.46 0.67 -7.50
CA THR A 201 -9.38 0.48 -6.51
C THR A 201 -9.93 -0.10 -5.21
N TRP A 202 -11.01 0.46 -4.66
CA TRP A 202 -11.67 -0.08 -3.46
C TRP A 202 -12.12 -1.53 -3.64
N GLU A 203 -12.75 -1.87 -4.77
CA GLU A 203 -13.17 -3.25 -5.06
C GLU A 203 -11.98 -4.21 -5.15
N THR A 204 -10.92 -3.78 -5.83
CA THR A 204 -9.70 -4.58 -5.99
C THR A 204 -9.03 -4.80 -4.64
N TRP A 205 -8.94 -3.77 -3.81
CA TRP A 205 -8.34 -3.86 -2.47
C TRP A 205 -9.15 -4.76 -1.53
N LYS A 206 -10.47 -4.72 -1.62
CA LYS A 206 -11.35 -5.63 -0.87
C LYS A 206 -11.11 -7.10 -1.28
N ARG A 207 -11.04 -7.37 -2.59
CA ARG A 207 -10.71 -8.71 -3.11
C ARG A 207 -9.30 -9.15 -2.73
N LEU A 208 -8.34 -8.23 -2.68
CA LEU A 208 -6.99 -8.50 -2.19
C LEU A 208 -7.03 -8.96 -0.73
N GLY A 209 -7.78 -8.28 0.14
CA GLY A 209 -7.94 -8.72 1.53
C GLY A 209 -8.53 -10.13 1.63
N GLU A 210 -9.59 -10.43 0.87
CA GLU A 210 -10.17 -11.78 0.80
C GLU A 210 -9.14 -12.82 0.33
N PHE A 211 -8.37 -12.48 -0.70
CA PHE A 211 -7.31 -13.31 -1.25
C PHE A 211 -6.21 -13.58 -0.21
N LEU A 212 -5.74 -12.56 0.51
CA LEU A 212 -4.70 -12.69 1.52
C LEU A 212 -5.16 -13.56 2.70
N VAL A 213 -6.41 -13.44 3.12
CA VAL A 213 -7.00 -14.32 4.16
C VAL A 213 -6.91 -15.77 3.68
N VAL A 214 -7.36 -16.05 2.46
CA VAL A 214 -7.34 -17.41 1.92
C VAL A 214 -5.92 -17.88 1.66
N LYS A 215 -5.00 -17.06 1.17
CA LYS A 215 -3.65 -17.52 0.85
C LYS A 215 -2.84 -17.85 2.11
N TYR A 216 -3.03 -17.10 3.19
CA TYR A 216 -2.11 -17.05 4.32
C TYR A 216 -2.70 -17.42 5.70
N ASN A 217 -3.92 -17.98 5.73
CA ASN A 217 -4.56 -18.39 6.99
C ASN A 217 -3.66 -19.32 7.84
N ASP A 218 -3.69 -19.18 9.16
CA ASP A 218 -2.98 -20.05 10.11
C ASP A 218 -1.46 -20.17 9.90
N GLY A 219 -0.84 -19.20 9.23
CA GLY A 219 0.60 -19.19 8.97
C GLY A 219 1.06 -20.21 7.91
N VAL A 220 0.13 -20.78 7.14
CA VAL A 220 0.45 -21.59 5.96
C VAL A 220 0.38 -20.73 4.69
N VAL A 221 0.94 -21.23 3.58
CA VAL A 221 0.81 -20.61 2.26
C VAL A 221 0.10 -21.59 1.34
N ARG A 222 -1.10 -21.21 0.86
CA ARG A 222 -1.82 -21.99 -0.15
C ARG A 222 -1.18 -21.78 -1.52
N ARG A 223 -0.97 -22.88 -2.26
CA ARG A 223 -0.31 -22.86 -3.55
C ARG A 223 -1.17 -22.20 -4.63
N MET A 224 -0.49 -21.52 -5.54
CA MET A 224 -1.08 -20.82 -6.67
C MET A 224 -0.54 -21.39 -7.98
N LYS A 225 -1.40 -21.52 -8.98
CA LYS A 225 -1.04 -21.87 -10.35
C LYS A 225 -1.94 -21.09 -11.30
N ASP A 226 -1.34 -20.41 -12.28
CA ASP A 226 -2.06 -19.62 -13.30
C ASP A 226 -3.07 -18.61 -12.71
N GLY A 227 -2.65 -17.91 -11.64
CA GLY A 227 -3.48 -16.91 -10.96
C GLY A 227 -4.62 -17.47 -10.11
N LYS A 228 -4.69 -18.79 -9.89
CA LYS A 228 -5.74 -19.45 -9.09
C LYS A 228 -5.16 -20.34 -8.00
N PHE A 229 -5.93 -20.52 -6.92
CA PHE A 229 -5.59 -21.51 -5.90
C PHE A 229 -5.54 -22.91 -6.51
N GLU A 230 -4.41 -23.59 -6.32
CA GLU A 230 -4.18 -24.92 -6.84
C GLU A 230 -5.17 -25.93 -6.22
N ARG A 231 -5.70 -26.81 -7.07
CA ARG A 231 -6.56 -27.92 -6.65
C ARG A 231 -5.94 -29.24 -7.06
N ASN A 232 -6.13 -30.27 -6.23
CA ASN A 232 -5.70 -31.63 -6.56
C ASN A 232 -6.63 -32.27 -7.61
N ALA A 233 -6.29 -33.49 -8.03
CA ALA A 233 -7.02 -34.22 -9.08
C ALA A 233 -8.51 -34.46 -8.80
N ILE A 234 -8.95 -34.39 -7.53
CA ILE A 234 -10.35 -34.56 -7.12
C ILE A 234 -11.06 -33.21 -6.84
N GLY A 235 -10.44 -32.09 -7.21
CA GLY A 235 -11.02 -30.75 -7.08
C GLY A 235 -10.97 -30.14 -5.68
N ARG A 236 -10.29 -30.77 -4.71
CA ARG A 236 -10.07 -30.22 -3.36
C ARG A 236 -8.84 -29.29 -3.36
N PRO A 237 -8.70 -28.36 -2.40
CA PRO A 237 -7.50 -27.54 -2.27
C PRO A 237 -6.24 -28.42 -2.25
N ALA A 238 -5.21 -28.00 -2.98
CA ALA A 238 -3.91 -28.66 -2.95
C ALA A 238 -3.25 -28.53 -1.57
N GLY A 239 -2.13 -29.24 -1.37
CA GLY A 239 -1.31 -29.11 -0.17
C GLY A 239 -0.82 -27.67 0.05
N VAL A 240 -0.48 -27.35 1.30
CA VAL A 240 0.03 -26.03 1.69
C VAL A 240 1.52 -26.08 1.96
N THR A 241 2.18 -24.94 1.84
CA THR A 241 3.54 -24.74 2.31
C THR A 241 3.50 -24.23 3.75
N ARG A 242 4.40 -24.73 4.61
CA ARG A 242 4.58 -24.26 5.99
C ARG A 242 5.99 -23.66 6.10
N PRO A 243 6.16 -22.36 5.84
CA PRO A 243 7.49 -21.77 5.71
C PRO A 243 8.30 -21.79 7.02
N GLY A 244 7.62 -21.80 8.18
CA GLY A 244 8.30 -21.67 9.47
C GLY A 244 8.87 -20.27 9.65
N TYR A 245 9.89 -20.15 10.50
CA TYR A 245 10.61 -18.90 10.76
C TYR A 245 11.91 -18.83 9.97
N PRO A 246 12.38 -17.62 9.61
CA PRO A 246 13.67 -17.46 8.96
C PRO A 246 14.82 -17.90 9.87
N LYS A 247 15.94 -18.26 9.24
CA LYS A 247 17.09 -18.84 9.93
C LYS A 247 17.64 -17.89 10.99
N GLU A 248 17.77 -16.61 10.67
CA GLU A 248 18.32 -15.57 11.54
C GLU A 248 17.49 -15.43 12.82
N PHE A 249 16.16 -15.51 12.69
CA PHE A 249 15.25 -15.50 13.84
C PHE A 249 15.38 -16.78 14.68
N LEU A 250 15.50 -17.95 14.05
CA LEU A 250 15.69 -19.22 14.75
C LEU A 250 17.02 -19.28 15.51
N GLU A 251 18.07 -18.68 14.98
CA GLU A 251 19.37 -18.59 15.68
C GLU A 251 19.25 -17.76 16.96
N GLU A 252 18.57 -16.61 16.91
CA GLU A 252 18.34 -15.79 18.09
C GLU A 252 17.38 -16.45 19.09
N TYR A 253 16.34 -17.12 18.58
CA TYR A 253 15.44 -17.93 19.39
C TYR A 253 16.19 -19.00 20.18
N VAL A 254 17.07 -19.78 19.53
CA VAL A 254 17.85 -20.82 20.19
C VAL A 254 18.83 -20.25 21.22
N LYS A 255 19.48 -19.11 20.96
CA LYS A 255 20.36 -18.45 21.94
C LYS A 255 19.61 -18.14 23.24
N GLN A 256 18.37 -17.68 23.14
CA GLN A 256 17.56 -17.33 24.31
C GLN A 256 16.97 -18.56 25.00
N THR A 257 16.66 -19.62 24.26
CA THR A 257 15.97 -20.80 24.80
C THR A 257 16.91 -21.92 25.27
N GLY A 258 18.19 -21.87 24.88
CA GLY A 258 19.15 -22.94 25.15
C GLY A 258 18.65 -24.30 24.62
N ASP A 259 18.85 -25.36 25.41
CA ASP A 259 18.49 -26.73 25.04
C ASP A 259 16.99 -27.06 25.14
N ARG A 260 16.13 -26.10 25.53
CA ARG A 260 14.69 -26.34 25.77
C ARG A 260 13.98 -27.03 24.59
N TYR A 261 14.35 -26.68 23.36
CA TYR A 261 13.74 -27.20 22.13
C TYR A 261 14.65 -28.17 21.36
N LYS A 262 15.77 -28.58 21.96
CA LYS A 262 16.65 -29.59 21.39
C LYS A 262 15.93 -30.94 21.42
N ILE A 263 15.88 -31.62 20.27
CA ILE A 263 15.29 -32.96 20.19
C ILE A 263 16.18 -33.92 20.99
N PRO A 264 15.63 -34.67 21.97
CA PRO A 264 16.38 -35.70 22.68
C PRO A 264 16.89 -36.78 21.71
N GLU A 265 18.10 -37.27 21.94
CA GLU A 265 18.63 -38.45 21.25
C GLU A 265 17.88 -39.74 21.62
#